data_AF-G4TXR8-F1
#
_entry.id   AF-G4TXR8-F1
#
_cell.length_a   1.000
_cell.length_b   1.000
_cell.length_c   1.000
_cell.angle_alpha   90.00
_cell.angle_beta   90.00
_cell.angle_gamma   90.00
#
_symmetry.space_group_name_H-M   'P 1'
#
loop_
_entity.id
_entity.type
_entity.pdbx_description
1 polymer ?
#
loop_
_entity_poly.entity_id
_entity_poly.type
_entity_poly.pdbx_seq_one_letter_code
_entity_poly.pdbx_strand_id
1 'polypeptide(L)'
;MRFRTCQLETLTLESAGACPLPAKVVENVRDADFKTLRKLSFAGFTLSNEQLERICEGCPNLEVLRADLSIDWSRSWASVASAISKAKRLHTFLSSLELQSTESASNTIQGRFAIAEAKVLFDAVPSLQRIVNANRCWLRGINDSDNPRYEMVRQRNASLVLPTV
;
A
#
# COMPACT_ATOMS: atom_id res chain seq x y z
N MET A 1 10.61 -7.52 -19.68
CA MET A 1 11.77 -7.26 -18.82
C MET A 1 11.77 -8.36 -17.76
N ARG A 2 12.73 -9.29 -17.74
CA ARG A 2 12.78 -10.37 -16.73
C ARG A 2 13.81 -9.99 -15.68
N PHE A 3 13.43 -9.95 -14.40
CA PHE A 3 14.38 -9.76 -13.31
C PHE A 3 15.02 -11.13 -13.00
N ARG A 4 16.31 -11.31 -13.30
CA ARG A 4 17.07 -12.49 -12.83
C ARG A 4 17.47 -12.27 -11.38
N THR A 5 17.69 -13.36 -10.62
CA THR A 5 18.16 -13.37 -9.22
C THR A 5 19.04 -12.16 -8.89
N CYS A 6 18.47 -11.18 -8.20
CA CYS A 6 19.13 -9.93 -7.90
C CYS A 6 19.02 -9.69 -6.39
N GLN A 7 20.12 -9.27 -5.78
CA GLN A 7 20.17 -8.80 -4.39
C GLN A 7 19.56 -7.39 -4.28
N LEU A 8 18.43 -7.18 -4.96
CA LEU A 8 17.78 -5.89 -5.05
C LEU A 8 16.93 -5.68 -3.80
N GLU A 9 17.29 -4.71 -2.97
CA GLU A 9 16.53 -4.35 -1.77
C GLU A 9 15.36 -3.41 -2.06
N THR A 10 15.49 -2.56 -3.09
CA THR A 10 14.49 -1.55 -3.44
C THR A 10 14.20 -1.56 -4.93
N LEU A 11 12.92 -1.62 -5.30
CA LEU A 11 12.45 -1.49 -6.68
C LEU A 11 11.40 -0.38 -6.74
N THR A 12 11.63 0.60 -7.62
CA THR A 12 10.64 1.64 -7.92
C THR A 12 10.34 1.62 -9.41
N LEU A 13 9.06 1.51 -9.75
CA LEU A 13 8.55 1.64 -11.09
C LEU A 13 7.67 2.88 -11.13
N GLU A 14 7.95 3.79 -12.05
CA GLU A 14 7.28 5.08 -12.16
C GLU A 14 6.61 5.23 -13.53
N SER A 15 5.40 5.78 -13.52
CA SER A 15 4.69 6.25 -14.71
C SER A 15 4.40 7.73 -14.58
N ALA A 16 4.39 8.44 -15.71
CA ALA A 16 4.11 9.87 -15.77
C ALA A 16 2.65 10.22 -15.43
N GLY A 17 1.75 9.24 -15.35
CA GLY A 17 0.36 9.45 -14.98
C GLY A 17 -0.29 8.16 -14.48
N ALA A 18 -1.41 8.32 -13.76
CA ALA A 18 -2.17 7.21 -13.19
C ALA A 18 -2.66 6.26 -14.29
N CYS A 19 -1.98 5.13 -14.45
CA CYS A 19 -2.34 4.09 -15.41
C CYS A 19 -2.35 2.71 -14.76
N PRO A 20 -3.15 1.75 -15.27
CA PRO A 20 -3.13 0.39 -14.75
C PRO A 20 -1.73 -0.23 -14.82
N LEU A 21 -1.33 -0.91 -13.75
CA LEU A 21 -0.07 -1.67 -13.75
C LEU A 21 -0.17 -2.81 -14.78
N PRO A 22 0.74 -2.91 -15.77
CA PRO A 22 0.67 -3.98 -16.75
C PRO A 22 0.82 -5.37 -16.10
N ALA A 23 -0.05 -6.32 -16.45
CA ALA A 23 -0.05 -7.67 -15.86
C ALA A 23 1.31 -8.37 -15.94
N LYS A 24 2.03 -8.17 -17.05
CA LYS A 24 3.37 -8.71 -17.25
C LYS A 24 4.38 -8.20 -16.21
N VAL A 25 4.22 -7.00 -15.68
CA VAL A 25 5.08 -6.48 -14.60
C VAL A 25 4.83 -7.27 -13.31
N VAL A 26 3.56 -7.53 -12.97
CA VAL A 26 3.18 -8.34 -11.80
C VAL A 26 3.77 -9.75 -11.90
N GLU A 27 3.66 -10.39 -13.06
CA GLU A 27 4.28 -11.69 -13.33
C GLU A 27 5.80 -11.64 -13.15
N ASN A 28 6.47 -10.65 -13.73
CA ASN A 28 7.92 -10.53 -13.60
C ASN A 28 8.36 -10.25 -12.15
N VAL A 29 7.57 -9.51 -11.37
CA VAL A 29 7.87 -9.26 -9.96
C VAL A 29 7.68 -10.52 -9.13
N ARG A 30 6.64 -11.30 -9.39
CA ARG A 30 6.37 -12.57 -8.71
C ARG A 30 7.40 -13.65 -9.06
N ASP A 31 7.75 -13.75 -10.34
CA ASP A 31 8.65 -14.78 -10.85
C ASP A 31 10.14 -14.42 -10.59
N ALA A 32 10.41 -13.19 -10.16
CA ALA A 32 11.72 -12.80 -9.67
C ALA A 32 11.97 -13.43 -8.29
N ASP A 33 13.11 -14.07 -8.10
CA ASP A 33 13.56 -14.56 -6.78
C ASP A 33 14.04 -13.37 -5.91
N PHE A 34 13.11 -12.47 -5.57
CA PHE A 34 13.33 -11.25 -4.79
C PHE A 34 13.53 -11.55 -3.30
N LYS A 35 14.46 -12.47 -2.97
CA LYS A 35 14.78 -12.84 -1.58
C LYS A 35 15.25 -11.68 -0.72
N THR A 36 15.70 -10.59 -1.31
CA THR A 36 16.25 -9.42 -0.61
C THR A 36 15.37 -8.18 -0.74
N LEU A 37 14.29 -8.21 -1.54
CA LEU A 37 13.48 -7.03 -1.78
C LEU A 37 12.69 -6.67 -0.53
N ARG A 38 13.01 -5.50 0.02
CA ARG A 38 12.38 -4.92 1.22
C ARG A 38 11.43 -3.78 0.85
N LYS A 39 11.67 -3.07 -0.24
CA LYS A 39 10.89 -1.88 -0.62
C LYS A 39 10.43 -1.95 -2.06
N LEU A 40 9.14 -1.80 -2.28
CA LEU A 40 8.53 -1.83 -3.60
C LEU A 40 7.60 -0.63 -3.77
N SER A 41 7.76 0.08 -4.89
CA SER A 41 6.97 1.26 -5.21
C SER A 41 6.48 1.23 -6.64
N PHE A 42 5.17 1.37 -6.82
CA PHE A 42 4.51 1.52 -8.12
C PHE A 42 3.94 2.93 -8.24
N ALA A 43 4.81 3.93 -8.44
CA ALA A 43 4.40 5.32 -8.48
C ALA A 43 3.68 5.64 -9.80
N GLY A 44 2.47 6.21 -9.71
CA GLY A 44 1.67 6.50 -10.91
C GLY A 44 1.06 5.25 -11.54
N PHE A 45 1.10 4.10 -10.88
CA PHE A 45 0.41 2.90 -11.34
C PHE A 45 -0.71 2.51 -10.40
N THR A 46 -1.88 2.21 -10.94
CA THR A 46 -3.01 1.69 -10.17
C THR A 46 -3.04 0.16 -10.23
N LEU A 47 -3.14 -0.50 -9.08
CA LEU A 47 -3.19 -1.95 -8.94
C LEU A 47 -4.62 -2.44 -8.67
N SER A 48 -4.99 -3.58 -9.27
CA SER A 48 -6.17 -4.35 -8.83
C SER A 48 -5.87 -5.15 -7.55
N ASN A 49 -6.92 -5.63 -6.88
CA ASN A 49 -6.78 -6.47 -5.68
C ASN A 49 -5.99 -7.75 -5.98
N GLU A 50 -6.26 -8.40 -7.11
CA GLU A 50 -5.59 -9.63 -7.52
C GLU A 50 -4.12 -9.37 -7.90
N GLN A 51 -3.77 -8.16 -8.32
CA GLN A 51 -2.38 -7.78 -8.57
C GLN A 51 -1.65 -7.52 -7.25
N LEU A 52 -2.28 -6.79 -6.34
CA LEU A 52 -1.75 -6.54 -4.99
C LEU A 52 -1.46 -7.85 -4.26
N GLU A 53 -2.43 -8.77 -4.28
CA GLU A 53 -2.33 -10.09 -3.66
C GLU A 53 -1.13 -10.88 -4.22
N ARG A 54 -0.99 -10.95 -5.55
CA ARG A 54 0.14 -11.65 -6.20
C ARG A 54 1.49 -11.03 -5.86
N ILE A 55 1.57 -9.71 -5.75
CA ILE A 55 2.80 -9.01 -5.36
C ILE A 55 3.18 -9.35 -3.92
N CYS A 56 2.22 -9.31 -3.00
CA CYS A 56 2.45 -9.62 -1.60
C CYS A 56 2.81 -11.10 -1.37
N GLU A 57 2.33 -12.03 -2.20
CA GLU A 57 2.78 -13.43 -2.21
C GLU A 57 4.21 -13.60 -2.72
N GLY A 58 4.57 -12.89 -3.80
CA GLY A 58 5.88 -13.03 -4.45
C GLY A 58 7.04 -12.38 -3.68
N CYS A 59 6.74 -11.44 -2.76
CA CYS A 59 7.76 -10.66 -2.05
C CYS A 59 7.71 -10.91 -0.54
N PRO A 60 8.22 -12.06 -0.04
CA PRO A 60 8.07 -12.46 1.37
C PRO A 60 8.83 -11.56 2.36
N ASN A 61 9.86 -10.85 1.90
CA ASN A 61 10.66 -9.94 2.72
C ASN A 61 10.24 -8.47 2.61
N LEU A 62 9.11 -8.20 1.98
CA LEU A 62 8.62 -6.85 1.77
C LEU A 62 8.26 -6.16 3.10
N GLU A 63 8.84 -5.00 3.30
CA GLU A 63 8.73 -4.17 4.50
C GLU A 63 7.95 -2.87 4.21
N VAL A 64 8.15 -2.31 3.02
CA VAL A 64 7.50 -1.08 2.55
C VAL A 64 6.89 -1.30 1.18
N LEU A 65 5.58 -1.05 1.07
CA LEU A 65 4.85 -1.11 -0.19
C LEU A 65 4.19 0.23 -0.47
N ARG A 66 4.53 0.85 -1.60
CA ARG A 66 3.76 1.94 -2.20
C ARG A 66 2.95 1.41 -3.37
N ALA A 67 1.63 1.42 -3.22
CA ALA A 67 0.68 1.03 -4.24
C ALA A 67 -0.47 2.02 -4.27
N ASP A 68 -0.65 2.67 -5.41
CA ASP A 68 -1.94 3.24 -5.75
C ASP A 68 -2.80 2.09 -6.22
N LEU A 69 -4.02 2.01 -5.73
CA LEU A 69 -4.91 0.96 -6.14
C LEU A 69 -5.78 1.52 -7.33
N SER A 70 -6.54 0.74 -8.12
CA SER A 70 -7.61 1.17 -9.10
C SER A 70 -9.11 1.24 -8.63
N ILE A 71 -9.86 2.35 -8.69
CA ILE A 71 -11.23 2.65 -8.11
C ILE A 71 -12.21 1.49 -7.69
N ASP A 72 -12.15 0.32 -8.30
CA ASP A 72 -12.88 -0.91 -7.99
C ASP A 72 -12.68 -1.51 -6.57
N TRP A 73 -11.80 -1.01 -5.68
CA TRP A 73 -11.71 -1.52 -4.28
C TRP A 73 -12.86 -1.04 -3.39
N SER A 74 -13.82 -0.34 -3.98
CA SER A 74 -15.06 0.13 -3.36
C SER A 74 -15.97 -0.96 -2.78
N ARG A 75 -15.54 -2.24 -2.75
CA ARG A 75 -16.34 -3.34 -2.18
C ARG A 75 -15.91 -3.82 -0.79
N SER A 76 -14.62 -3.77 -0.41
CA SER A 76 -14.21 -4.11 0.98
C SER A 76 -12.73 -3.84 1.29
N TRP A 77 -12.46 -3.09 2.36
CA TRP A 77 -11.13 -2.99 2.97
C TRP A 77 -10.61 -4.33 3.52
N ALA A 78 -11.50 -5.29 3.79
CA ALA A 78 -11.11 -6.64 4.21
C ALA A 78 -10.35 -7.38 3.09
N SER A 79 -10.71 -7.17 1.83
CA SER A 79 -9.98 -7.76 0.69
C SER A 79 -8.56 -7.19 0.57
N VAL A 80 -8.41 -5.88 0.75
CA VAL A 80 -7.09 -5.23 0.77
C VAL A 80 -6.26 -5.75 1.93
N ALA A 81 -6.85 -5.82 3.14
CA ALA A 81 -6.23 -6.40 4.33
C ALA A 81 -5.74 -7.84 4.09
N SER A 82 -6.61 -8.68 3.52
CA SER A 82 -6.28 -10.06 3.18
C SER A 82 -5.11 -10.14 2.20
N ALA A 83 -5.08 -9.32 1.16
CA ALA A 83 -3.98 -9.28 0.19
C ALA A 83 -2.65 -8.88 0.85
N ILE A 84 -2.62 -7.76 1.58
CA ILE A 84 -1.36 -7.25 2.16
C ILE A 84 -0.88 -8.10 3.35
N SER A 85 -1.76 -8.84 4.03
CA SER A 85 -1.38 -9.76 5.12
C SER A 85 -0.42 -10.88 4.69
N LYS A 86 -0.36 -11.16 3.38
CA LYS A 86 0.56 -12.16 2.81
C LYS A 86 2.02 -11.71 2.88
N ALA A 87 2.27 -10.40 2.88
CA ALA A 87 3.58 -9.82 3.10
C ALA A 87 3.86 -9.71 4.62
N LYS A 88 4.33 -10.81 5.23
CA LYS A 88 4.46 -10.97 6.70
C LYS A 88 5.38 -9.95 7.39
N ARG A 89 6.25 -9.28 6.65
CA ARG A 89 7.18 -8.26 7.16
C ARG A 89 6.74 -6.83 6.87
N LEU A 90 5.59 -6.65 6.21
CA LEU A 90 5.11 -5.35 5.79
C LEU A 90 4.75 -4.52 7.01
N HIS A 91 5.53 -3.46 7.24
CA HIS A 91 5.28 -2.52 8.34
C HIS A 91 4.80 -1.15 7.83
N THR A 92 4.93 -0.85 6.53
CA THR A 92 4.45 0.41 5.96
C THR A 92 3.74 0.20 4.63
N PHE A 93 2.49 0.65 4.56
CA PHE A 93 1.70 0.72 3.34
C PHE A 93 1.47 2.18 2.95
N LEU A 94 1.73 2.53 1.68
CA LEU A 94 1.59 3.88 1.15
C LEU A 94 0.70 3.89 -0.08
N SER A 95 -0.20 4.86 -0.14
CA SER A 95 -0.94 5.24 -1.35
C SER A 95 -0.80 6.75 -1.57
N SER A 96 -0.49 7.13 -2.80
CA SER A 96 -0.40 8.52 -3.26
C SER A 96 -1.75 9.05 -3.75
N LEU A 97 -2.62 8.16 -4.23
CA LEU A 97 -4.01 8.49 -4.53
C LEU A 97 -4.85 8.48 -3.24
N GLU A 98 -5.78 9.41 -3.14
CA GLU A 98 -6.74 9.45 -2.02
C GLU A 98 -7.63 8.20 -2.09
N LEU A 99 -7.36 7.24 -1.19
CA LEU A 99 -8.19 6.05 -1.06
C LEU A 99 -9.60 6.45 -0.59
N GLN A 100 -10.63 5.80 -1.13
CA GLN A 100 -12.03 6.05 -0.80
C GLN A 100 -12.54 5.07 0.27
N SER A 101 -13.40 5.54 1.15
CA SER A 101 -14.16 4.73 2.09
C SER A 101 -15.31 4.02 1.35
N THR A 102 -15.60 2.79 1.80
CA THR A 102 -16.74 1.99 1.31
C THR A 102 -18.04 2.31 2.05
N GLU A 103 -18.00 3.01 3.18
CA GLU A 103 -19.19 3.41 3.95
C GLU A 103 -19.86 4.63 3.33
N SER A 104 -20.60 4.41 2.24
CA SER A 104 -21.55 5.39 1.70
C SER A 104 -22.68 4.66 0.97
N ALA A 105 -23.52 3.94 1.73
CA ALA A 105 -24.79 3.38 1.24
C ALA A 105 -25.86 4.47 0.94
N SER A 106 -25.45 5.72 0.75
CA SER A 106 -26.35 6.85 0.44
C SER A 106 -25.69 7.74 -0.62
N ASN A 107 -25.97 7.40 -1.87
CA ASN A 107 -25.98 8.16 -3.14
C ASN A 107 -25.38 9.58 -3.28
N THR A 108 -24.42 10.06 -2.48
CA THR A 108 -23.95 11.44 -2.67
C THR A 108 -22.49 11.76 -2.44
N ILE A 109 -21.70 11.08 -1.59
CA ILE A 109 -20.26 11.38 -1.49
C ILE A 109 -19.56 10.09 -1.02
N GLN A 110 -18.73 9.47 -1.86
CA GLN A 110 -17.79 8.45 -1.36
C GLN A 110 -16.93 9.10 -0.28
N GLY A 111 -17.01 8.59 0.95
CA GLY A 111 -16.20 9.07 2.05
C GLY A 111 -14.70 8.93 1.73
N ARG A 112 -13.86 9.76 2.35
CA ARG A 112 -12.41 9.56 2.29
C ARG A 112 -12.01 8.43 3.23
N PHE A 113 -10.95 7.69 2.91
CA PHE A 113 -10.35 6.73 3.83
C PHE A 113 -10.09 7.37 5.20
N ALA A 114 -10.68 6.76 6.22
CA ALA A 114 -10.71 7.25 7.58
C ALA A 114 -10.07 6.23 8.53
N ILE A 115 -10.17 6.51 9.82
CA ILE A 115 -9.59 5.67 10.86
C ILE A 115 -10.24 4.29 10.92
N ALA A 116 -11.52 4.15 10.58
CA ALA A 116 -12.23 2.87 10.60
C ALA A 116 -11.60 1.87 9.62
N GLU A 117 -11.31 2.32 8.39
CA GLU A 117 -10.63 1.52 7.37
C GLU A 117 -9.18 1.21 7.77
N ALA A 118 -8.49 2.19 8.35
CA ALA A 118 -7.14 1.95 8.87
C ALA A 118 -7.11 0.88 9.97
N LYS A 119 -8.12 0.86 10.86
CA LYS A 119 -8.27 -0.18 11.89
C LYS A 119 -8.43 -1.57 11.27
N VAL A 120 -9.27 -1.71 10.24
CA VAL A 120 -9.40 -2.99 9.50
C VAL A 120 -8.05 -3.49 8.99
N LEU A 121 -7.22 -2.61 8.45
CA LEU A 121 -5.89 -2.99 7.98
C LEU A 121 -4.92 -3.34 9.12
N PHE A 122 -4.93 -2.60 10.23
CA PHE A 122 -4.07 -2.89 11.38
C PHE A 122 -4.46 -4.18 12.09
N ASP A 123 -5.75 -4.48 12.19
CA ASP A 123 -6.27 -5.68 12.84
C ASP A 123 -5.93 -6.94 12.03
N ALA A 124 -6.07 -6.86 10.71
CA ALA A 124 -5.78 -7.98 9.81
C ALA A 124 -4.29 -8.23 9.58
N VAL A 125 -3.42 -7.23 9.81
CA VAL A 125 -2.00 -7.28 9.45
C VAL A 125 -1.14 -6.96 10.67
N PRO A 126 -0.80 -7.95 11.50
CA PRO A 126 -0.05 -7.74 12.74
C PRO A 126 1.35 -7.14 12.58
N SER A 127 1.95 -7.17 11.40
CA SER A 127 3.23 -6.52 11.14
C SER A 127 3.10 -5.04 10.79
N LEU A 128 1.90 -4.59 10.40
CA LEU A 128 1.66 -3.23 9.91
C LEU A 128 1.78 -2.23 11.05
N GLN A 129 2.57 -1.18 10.84
CA GLN A 129 2.81 -0.12 11.83
C GLN A 129 2.40 1.25 11.32
N ARG A 130 2.42 1.48 10.00
CA ARG A 130 2.19 2.77 9.38
C ARG A 130 1.38 2.63 8.09
N ILE A 131 0.36 3.47 7.94
CA ILE A 131 -0.40 3.65 6.70
C ILE A 131 -0.26 5.11 6.29
N VAL A 132 0.16 5.38 5.06
CA VAL A 132 0.19 6.73 4.48
C VAL A 132 -0.77 6.75 3.30
N ASN A 133 -1.70 7.69 3.27
CA ASN A 133 -2.64 7.87 2.17
C ASN A 133 -2.69 9.35 1.81
N ALA A 134 -2.26 9.69 0.60
CA ALA A 134 -2.15 11.06 0.13
C ALA A 134 -1.43 11.96 1.16
N ASN A 135 -2.19 12.81 1.85
CA ASN A 135 -1.71 13.76 2.86
C ASN A 135 -2.02 13.34 4.31
N ARG A 136 -2.39 12.07 4.54
CA ARG A 136 -2.75 11.51 5.84
C ARG A 136 -1.83 10.36 6.23
N CYS A 137 -1.60 10.22 7.53
CA CYS A 137 -0.78 9.16 8.11
C CYS A 137 -1.47 8.58 9.35
N TRP A 138 -1.51 7.25 9.44
CA TRP A 138 -1.96 6.53 10.63
C TRP A 138 -0.84 5.65 11.15
N LEU A 139 -0.67 5.64 12.46
CA LEU A 139 0.32 4.83 13.17
C LEU A 139 -0.38 3.90 14.15
N ARG A 140 0.07 2.65 14.21
CA ARG A 140 -0.47 1.66 15.13
C ARG A 140 -0.16 2.02 16.58
N GLY A 141 -1.12 1.86 17.49
CA GLY A 141 -0.98 2.15 18.92
C GLY A 141 -1.05 3.63 19.30
N ILE A 142 -0.96 4.56 18.35
CA ILE A 142 -1.15 6.01 18.61
C ILE A 142 -2.63 6.40 18.45
N ASN A 143 -3.39 5.65 17.65
CA ASN A 143 -4.80 5.94 17.32
C ASN A 143 -5.82 5.06 18.07
N ASP A 144 -5.41 4.36 19.13
CA ASP A 144 -6.29 3.55 19.99
C ASP A 144 -7.08 4.37 21.04
N SER A 145 -6.81 5.67 21.12
CA SER A 145 -7.69 6.58 21.84
C SER A 145 -8.79 7.05 20.89
N ASP A 146 -10.03 7.20 21.39
CA ASP A 146 -11.21 7.75 20.69
C ASP A 146 -11.00 9.17 20.09
N ASN A 147 -9.78 9.68 20.18
CA ASN A 147 -9.35 10.95 19.64
C ASN A 147 -8.02 10.71 18.90
N PRO A 148 -8.04 10.37 17.59
CA PRO A 148 -6.81 10.17 16.85
C PRO A 148 -6.00 11.47 16.96
N ARG A 149 -4.78 11.39 17.53
CA ARG A 149 -3.86 12.51 17.47
C ARG A 149 -3.46 12.66 16.02
N TYR A 150 -4.20 13.52 15.31
CA TYR A 150 -3.92 13.96 13.95
C TYR A 150 -2.59 14.69 13.96
N GLU A 151 -1.49 13.95 13.94
CA GLU A 151 -0.23 14.54 13.52
C GLU A 151 -0.34 14.68 12.00
N MET A 152 -0.95 15.80 11.61
CA MET A 152 -0.87 16.32 10.25
C MET A 152 0.60 16.63 10.02
N VAL A 153 1.40 15.60 9.74
CA VAL A 153 2.76 15.76 9.23
C VAL A 153 2.55 16.39 7.87
N ARG A 154 2.46 17.72 7.85
CA ARG A 154 2.59 18.53 6.65
C ARG A 154 3.97 18.21 6.11
N GLN A 155 4.09 17.15 5.32
CA GLN A 155 5.24 16.90 4.47
C GLN A 155 5.23 17.98 3.40
N ARG A 156 5.58 19.22 3.80
CA ARG A 156 6.12 20.20 2.88
C ARG A 156 7.45 19.60 2.43
N ASN A 157 7.47 19.14 1.18
CA ASN A 157 8.68 18.78 0.44
C ASN A 157 9.45 17.54 0.94
N ALA A 158 8.76 16.44 1.24
CA ALA A 158 9.40 15.14 1.22
C ALA A 158 9.18 14.53 -0.16
N SER A 159 10.12 14.79 -1.08
CA SER A 159 10.50 13.78 -2.06
C SER A 159 10.53 12.44 -1.32
N LEU A 160 9.89 11.41 -1.90
CA LEU A 160 9.75 10.08 -1.32
C LEU A 160 11.12 9.45 -1.02
N VAL A 161 11.75 9.84 0.08
CA VAL A 161 12.90 9.16 0.63
C VAL A 161 12.35 8.06 1.51
N LEU A 162 12.29 6.86 0.94
CA LEU A 162 12.11 5.63 1.69
C LEU A 162 13.06 5.68 2.90
N PRO A 163 12.58 5.47 4.14
CA PRO A 163 13.46 5.51 5.31
C PRO A 163 14.53 4.42 5.13
N THR A 164 15.79 4.82 5.05
CA THR A 164 16.96 3.93 5.09
C THR A 164 17.15 3.46 6.52
N VAL A 165 16.85 2.19 6.77
CA VAL A 165 17.39 1.40 7.88
C VAL A 165 17.81 0.03 7.35
#